data_AF-A0A1B0DLN6-F1
#
_entry.id   AF-A0A1B0DLN6-F1
#
_cell.length_a   1.000
_cell.length_b   1.000
_cell.length_c   1.000
_cell.angle_alpha   90.00
_cell.angle_beta   90.00
_cell.angle_gamma   90.00
#
_symmetry.space_group_name_H-M   'P 1'
#
loop_
_entity.id
_entity.type
_entity.pdbx_description
1 polymer ?
#
loop_
_entity_poly.entity_id
_entity_poly.type
_entity_poly.pdbx_seq_one_letter_code
_entity_poly.pdbx_strand_id
1 'polypeptide(L)'
;MRLISRNQRRTPELKKVKQQMKAFQRPHDARKHEKVVAELNTLKRKWQEAQFTLEELGMQLSVSKLQISELKEKQNVQENTHLSAAADMTGSGVWTPDKLSSNCRICGREFSITRRKHHCRNCGEIFCHNCSEQMAPLPNAQGQLGKPVRVCNGCWEVINATRN
;
A
#
# COMPACT_ATOMS: atom_id res chain seq x y z
N MET A 1 -45.09 -8.20 -39.82
CA MET A 1 -46.25 -9.12 -39.81
C MET A 1 -47.50 -8.36 -39.39
N ARG A 2 -48.62 -8.72 -40.02
CA ARG A 2 -49.93 -8.03 -40.13
C ARG A 2 -50.60 -7.76 -38.78
N LEU A 3 -51.06 -6.52 -38.56
CA LEU A 3 -52.47 -6.08 -38.45
C LEU A 3 -53.38 -6.91 -37.53
N ILE A 4 -53.82 -6.29 -36.42
CA ILE A 4 -55.24 -6.32 -36.05
C ILE A 4 -55.72 -4.87 -35.97
N SER A 5 -56.53 -4.55 -36.98
CA SER A 5 -57.32 -3.34 -37.14
C SER A 5 -58.61 -3.45 -36.32
N ARG A 6 -59.20 -2.29 -36.00
CA ARG A 6 -60.55 -2.08 -35.44
C ARG A 6 -60.63 -2.46 -33.94
N ASN A 7 -61.18 -1.64 -33.07
CA ASN A 7 -62.47 -1.00 -33.26
C ASN A 7 -62.63 0.14 -32.24
N GLN A 8 -63.17 1.26 -32.71
CA GLN A 8 -63.73 2.29 -31.85
C GLN A 8 -64.77 1.67 -30.92
N ARG A 9 -64.41 1.46 -29.64
CA ARG A 9 -65.37 1.68 -28.57
C ARG A 9 -64.90 2.88 -27.80
N ARG A 10 -65.38 4.04 -28.27
CA ARG A 10 -65.55 5.25 -27.47
C ARG A 10 -66.54 4.91 -26.35
N THR A 11 -66.08 4.18 -25.35
CA THR A 11 -66.96 3.88 -24.23
C THR A 11 -67.20 5.16 -23.42
N PRO A 12 -68.38 5.33 -22.82
CA PRO A 12 -68.64 6.40 -21.87
C PRO A 12 -67.58 6.45 -20.77
N GLU A 13 -67.02 5.29 -20.37
CA GLU A 13 -65.93 5.23 -19.40
C GLU A 13 -64.66 5.91 -19.91
N LEU A 14 -64.25 5.76 -21.17
CA LEU A 14 -63.05 6.43 -21.68
C LEU A 14 -63.22 7.96 -21.72
N LYS A 15 -64.43 8.44 -22.01
CA LYS A 15 -64.77 9.87 -21.90
C LYS A 15 -64.77 10.31 -20.44
N LYS A 16 -65.31 9.49 -19.53
CA LYS A 16 -65.35 9.74 -18.08
C LYS A 16 -63.95 9.76 -17.47
N VAL A 17 -63.06 8.85 -17.86
CA VAL A 17 -61.65 8.81 -17.46
C VAL A 17 -60.90 10.01 -18.01
N LYS A 18 -61.06 10.38 -19.29
CA LYS A 18 -60.46 11.62 -19.83
C LYS A 18 -61.00 12.88 -19.16
N GLN A 19 -62.28 12.91 -18.80
CA GLN A 19 -62.91 14.00 -18.08
C GLN A 19 -62.45 14.06 -16.61
N GLN A 20 -62.23 12.91 -15.96
CA GLN A 20 -61.62 12.79 -14.63
C GLN A 20 -60.14 13.18 -14.64
N MET A 21 -59.38 12.82 -15.67
CA MET A 21 -58.00 13.26 -15.88
C MET A 21 -57.92 14.77 -16.12
N LYS A 22 -58.88 15.35 -16.85
CA LYS A 22 -59.01 16.81 -17.01
C LYS A 22 -59.49 17.50 -15.72
N ALA A 23 -60.27 16.82 -14.88
CA ALA A 23 -60.73 17.32 -13.58
C ALA A 23 -59.68 17.20 -12.46
N PHE A 24 -58.56 16.53 -12.70
CA PHE A 24 -57.40 16.49 -11.79
C PHE A 24 -56.50 17.74 -11.88
N GLN A 25 -56.89 18.72 -12.70
CA GLN A 25 -56.26 20.03 -12.77
C GLN A 25 -57.18 21.07 -12.10
N ARG A 26 -57.25 21.07 -10.76
CA ARG A 26 -57.86 22.18 -10.03
C ARG A 26 -56.79 23.18 -9.60
N PRO A 27 -57.02 24.51 -9.71
CA PRO A 27 -56.00 25.55 -9.45
C PRO A 27 -55.49 25.63 -8.00
N HIS A 28 -56.06 24.87 -7.07
CA HIS A 28 -55.54 24.65 -5.71
C HIS A 28 -54.41 23.60 -5.68
N ASP A 29 -54.43 22.64 -6.61
CA ASP A 29 -53.39 21.63 -6.80
C ASP A 29 -52.19 22.18 -7.58
N ALA A 30 -52.39 23.19 -8.44
CA ALA A 30 -51.31 23.84 -9.18
C ALA A 30 -50.28 24.50 -8.25
N ARG A 31 -50.72 25.23 -7.22
CA ARG A 31 -49.81 25.87 -6.25
C ARG A 31 -49.10 24.85 -5.34
N LYS A 32 -49.80 23.78 -4.95
CA LYS A 32 -49.19 22.68 -4.19
C LYS A 32 -48.17 21.92 -5.04
N HIS A 33 -48.51 21.65 -6.30
CA HIS A 33 -47.62 21.02 -7.27
C HIS A 33 -46.38 21.89 -7.54
N GLU A 34 -46.56 23.21 -7.72
CA GLU A 34 -45.47 24.16 -7.90
C GLU A 34 -44.55 24.20 -6.67
N LYS A 35 -45.11 24.20 -5.45
CA LYS A 35 -44.32 24.09 -4.21
C LYS A 35 -43.51 22.79 -4.13
N VAL A 36 -44.14 21.64 -4.43
CA VAL A 36 -43.46 20.33 -4.42
C VAL A 36 -42.37 20.27 -5.50
N VAL A 37 -42.61 20.84 -6.69
CA VAL A 37 -41.60 20.93 -7.75
C VAL A 37 -40.45 21.85 -7.35
N ALA A 38 -40.72 22.98 -6.68
CA ALA A 38 -39.69 23.86 -6.14
C ALA A 38 -38.85 23.17 -5.05
N GLU A 39 -39.49 22.42 -4.15
CA GLU A 39 -38.81 21.60 -3.14
C GLU A 39 -37.95 20.50 -3.78
N LEU A 40 -38.48 19.80 -4.80
CA LEU A 40 -37.74 18.79 -5.55
C LEU A 40 -36.50 19.38 -6.24
N ASN A 41 -36.64 20.54 -6.89
CA ASN A 41 -35.52 21.22 -7.53
C ASN A 41 -34.48 21.67 -6.50
N THR A 42 -34.92 22.13 -5.33
CA THR A 42 -34.02 22.51 -4.23
C THR A 42 -33.26 21.31 -3.69
N LEU A 43 -33.95 20.19 -3.46
CA LEU A 43 -33.33 18.93 -3.01
C LEU A 43 -32.36 18.39 -4.06
N LYS A 44 -32.73 18.47 -5.34
CA LYS A 44 -31.85 18.07 -6.45
C LYS A 44 -30.57 18.90 -6.48
N ARG A 45 -30.67 20.22 -6.29
CA ARG A 45 -29.50 21.10 -6.24
C ARG A 45 -28.60 20.77 -5.05
N LYS A 46 -29.18 20.59 -3.85
CA LYS A 46 -28.45 20.17 -2.65
C LYS A 46 -27.73 18.83 -2.86
N TRP A 47 -28.39 17.88 -3.50
CA TRP A 47 -27.80 16.57 -3.80
C TRP A 47 -26.63 16.69 -4.78
N GLN A 48 -26.77 17.51 -5.83
CA GLN A 48 -25.67 17.77 -6.77
C GLN A 48 -24.48 18.46 -6.10
N GLU A 49 -24.72 19.46 -5.26
CA GLU A 49 -23.68 20.14 -4.47
C GLU A 49 -22.97 19.15 -3.52
N ALA A 50 -23.72 18.29 -2.83
CA ALA A 50 -23.17 17.25 -1.96
C ALA A 50 -22.37 16.20 -2.74
N GLN A 51 -22.84 15.76 -3.91
CA GLN A 51 -22.11 14.83 -4.77
C GLN A 51 -20.79 15.43 -5.23
N PHE A 52 -20.80 16.67 -5.71
CA PHE A 52 -19.58 17.37 -6.13
C PHE A 52 -18.57 17.48 -4.98
N THR A 53 -19.05 17.84 -3.78
CA THR A 53 -18.21 17.90 -2.57
C THR A 53 -17.59 16.55 -2.24
N LEU A 54 -18.36 15.46 -2.34
CA LEU A 54 -17.86 14.09 -2.10
C LEU A 54 -16.79 13.68 -3.12
N GLU A 55 -16.98 14.01 -4.39
CA GLU A 55 -16.01 13.75 -5.45
C GLU A 55 -14.71 14.53 -5.20
N GLU A 56 -14.81 15.82 -4.84
CA GLU A 56 -13.66 16.66 -4.51
C GLU A 56 -12.89 16.13 -3.28
N LEU A 57 -13.59 15.80 -2.20
CA LEU A 57 -12.97 15.20 -1.01
C LEU A 57 -12.34 13.84 -1.33
N GLY A 58 -12.98 13.02 -2.16
CA GLY A 58 -12.42 11.76 -2.64
C GLY A 58 -11.09 11.96 -3.39
N MET A 59 -11.02 12.98 -4.25
CA MET A 59 -9.79 13.37 -4.93
C MET A 59 -8.73 13.85 -3.94
N GLN A 60 -9.06 14.74 -3.01
CA GLN A 60 -8.13 15.24 -1.99
C GLN A 60 -7.58 14.11 -1.10
N LEU A 61 -8.43 13.15 -0.71
CA LEU A 61 -8.02 11.97 0.06
C LEU A 61 -7.10 11.05 -0.75
N SER A 62 -7.37 10.87 -2.04
CA SER A 62 -6.49 10.07 -2.91
C SER A 62 -5.10 10.69 -3.04
N VAL A 63 -5.02 12.01 -3.22
CA VAL A 63 -3.75 12.76 -3.25
C VAL A 63 -3.04 12.65 -1.89
N SER A 64 -3.76 12.90 -0.79
CA SER A 64 -3.19 12.80 0.56
C SER A 64 -2.68 11.39 0.87
N LYS A 65 -3.39 10.35 0.40
CA LYS A 65 -2.96 8.95 0.56
C LYS A 65 -1.66 8.68 -0.19
N LEU A 66 -1.51 9.19 -1.42
CA LEU A 66 -0.26 9.07 -2.19
C LEU A 66 0.90 9.78 -1.49
N GLN A 67 0.69 11.00 -0.99
CA GLN A 67 1.70 11.74 -0.23
C GLN A 67 2.11 10.98 1.04
N ILE A 68 1.16 10.40 1.78
CA ILE A 68 1.45 9.59 2.96
C ILE A 68 2.25 8.34 2.57
N SER A 69 1.94 7.66 1.46
CA SER A 69 2.76 6.52 1.01
C SER A 69 4.18 6.94 0.67
N GLU A 70 4.37 8.05 -0.05
CA GLU A 70 5.71 8.56 -0.38
C GLU A 70 6.51 8.94 0.88
N LEU A 71 5.87 9.59 1.86
CA LEU A 71 6.50 9.95 3.13
C LEU A 71 6.87 8.70 3.95
N LYS A 72 6.00 7.68 3.98
CA LYS A 72 6.30 6.39 4.63
C LYS A 72 7.44 5.65 3.95
N GLU A 73 7.54 5.68 2.62
CA GLU A 73 8.66 5.12 1.88
C GLU A 73 9.97 5.85 2.22
N LYS A 74 9.95 7.19 2.25
CA LYS A 74 11.11 8.01 2.68
C LYS A 74 11.52 7.73 4.13
N GLN A 75 10.56 7.56 5.04
CA GLN A 75 10.83 7.20 6.43
C GLN A 75 11.40 5.78 6.56
N ASN A 76 10.90 4.80 5.81
CA ASN A 76 11.45 3.43 5.80
C ASN A 76 12.90 3.42 5.29
N VAL A 77 13.23 4.25 4.30
CA VAL A 77 14.62 4.46 3.87
C VAL A 77 15.45 5.09 5.00
N GLN A 78 14.93 6.09 5.72
CA GLN A 78 15.63 6.72 6.84
C GLN A 78 15.83 5.81 8.07
N GLU A 79 14.82 5.02 8.48
CA GLU A 79 14.95 4.05 9.58
C GLU A 79 15.97 2.96 9.26
N ASN A 80 16.03 2.49 8.02
CA ASN A 80 17.07 1.55 7.59
C ASN A 80 18.47 2.19 7.57
N THR A 81 18.59 3.48 7.26
CA THR A 81 19.88 4.19 7.37
C THR A 81 20.31 4.42 8.83
N HIS A 82 19.37 4.66 9.75
CA HIS A 82 19.70 4.88 11.17
C HIS A 82 20.04 3.59 11.93
N LEU A 83 19.42 2.45 11.60
CA LEU A 83 19.81 1.13 12.14
C LEU A 83 21.23 0.74 11.70
N SER A 84 21.64 1.12 10.48
CA SER A 84 23.00 0.87 9.98
C SER A 84 24.08 1.74 10.64
N ALA A 85 23.70 2.87 11.24
CA ALA A 85 24.62 3.75 11.98
C ALA A 85 24.72 3.37 13.47
N ALA A 86 23.65 2.80 14.06
CA ALA A 86 23.63 2.38 15.47
C ALA A 86 24.20 0.96 15.70
N ALA A 87 24.22 0.11 14.68
CA ALA A 87 24.80 -1.25 14.77
C ALA A 87 26.33 -1.28 14.84
N ASP A 88 27.02 -0.14 14.61
CA ASP A 88 28.48 -0.08 14.60
C ASP A 88 29.15 -0.05 16.00
N MET A 89 28.40 -0.22 17.10
CA MET A 89 28.98 -0.14 18.45
C MET A 89 28.65 -1.27 19.45
N THR A 90 27.86 -2.30 19.11
CA THR A 90 27.76 -3.48 20.00
C THR A 90 27.61 -4.78 19.20
N GLY A 91 28.67 -5.60 19.24
CA GLY A 91 28.77 -6.89 18.57
C GLY A 91 27.83 -7.96 19.15
N SER A 92 26.56 -7.91 18.77
CA SER A 92 25.63 -9.01 18.95
C SER A 92 24.83 -9.29 17.67
N GLY A 93 25.42 -10.11 16.81
CA GLY A 93 24.77 -11.26 16.16
C GLY A 93 23.39 -11.12 15.50
N VAL A 94 22.94 -9.94 15.07
CA VAL A 94 21.74 -9.88 14.22
C VAL A 94 22.13 -10.39 12.83
N TRP A 95 21.61 -11.56 12.47
CA TRP A 95 21.82 -12.13 11.14
C TRP A 95 21.13 -11.25 10.09
N THR A 96 21.92 -10.54 9.29
CA THR A 96 21.40 -9.58 8.32
C THR A 96 20.63 -10.32 7.20
N PRO A 97 19.35 -10.00 6.94
CA PRO A 97 18.60 -10.55 5.82
C PRO A 97 19.22 -10.17 4.47
N ASP A 98 19.31 -11.12 3.54
CA ASP A 98 19.92 -10.92 2.22
C ASP A 98 19.34 -9.74 1.44
N LYS A 99 18.04 -9.47 1.61
CA LYS A 99 17.34 -8.38 0.90
C LYS A 99 17.83 -6.99 1.31
N LEU A 100 18.46 -6.86 2.48
CA LEU A 100 18.90 -5.58 3.04
C LEU A 100 20.35 -5.22 2.69
N SER A 101 21.15 -6.16 2.14
CA SER A 101 22.53 -5.86 1.73
C SER A 101 22.66 -5.89 0.21
N SER A 102 22.74 -4.73 -0.42
CA SER A 102 23.09 -4.58 -1.84
C SER A 102 24.60 -4.70 -2.10
N ASN A 103 25.43 -4.41 -1.09
CA ASN A 103 26.88 -4.32 -1.20
C ASN A 103 27.60 -5.15 -0.13
N CYS A 104 28.82 -5.59 -0.42
CA CYS A 104 29.66 -6.26 0.57
C CYS A 104 30.04 -5.30 1.70
N ARG A 105 29.83 -5.71 2.97
CA ARG A 105 30.11 -4.88 4.16
C ARG A 105 31.58 -4.44 4.29
N ILE A 106 32.54 -5.20 3.75
CA ILE A 106 33.98 -4.84 3.76
C ILE A 106 34.37 -4.04 2.52
N CYS A 107 34.20 -4.58 1.31
CA CYS A 107 34.76 -3.96 0.12
C CYS A 107 33.81 -3.00 -0.61
N GLY A 108 32.56 -2.84 -0.14
CA GLY A 108 31.56 -1.95 -0.72
C GLY A 108 31.05 -2.34 -2.11
N ARG A 109 31.60 -3.41 -2.74
CA ARG A 109 31.21 -3.81 -4.08
C ARG A 109 29.80 -4.41 -4.09
N GLU A 110 29.01 -4.01 -5.07
CA GLU A 110 27.64 -4.47 -5.25
C GLU A 110 27.60 -5.97 -5.56
N PHE A 111 26.63 -6.67 -4.97
CA PHE A 111 26.35 -8.07 -5.25
C PHE A 111 25.67 -8.23 -6.61
N SER A 112 25.94 -9.35 -7.28
CA SER A 112 25.40 -9.66 -8.60
C SER A 112 25.23 -11.18 -8.74
N ILE A 113 24.76 -11.64 -9.90
CA ILE A 113 24.63 -13.08 -10.18
C ILE A 113 25.98 -13.80 -10.02
N THR A 114 27.10 -13.14 -10.35
CA THR A 114 28.46 -13.68 -10.22
C THR A 114 29.10 -13.37 -8.87
N ARG A 115 28.76 -12.24 -8.23
CA ARG A 115 29.20 -11.91 -6.86
C ARG A 115 28.11 -12.27 -5.85
N ARG A 116 28.13 -13.52 -5.37
CA ARG A 116 27.15 -14.03 -4.41
C ARG A 116 27.37 -13.49 -2.98
N LYS A 117 26.28 -13.51 -2.21
CA LYS A 117 26.22 -13.10 -0.80
C LYS A 117 26.68 -14.25 0.11
N HIS A 118 27.45 -13.92 1.14
CA HIS A 118 27.91 -14.88 2.15
C HIS A 118 27.88 -14.26 3.54
N HIS A 119 27.26 -14.93 4.50
CA HIS A 119 27.24 -14.45 5.88
C HIS A 119 28.48 -14.85 6.67
N CYS A 120 28.95 -13.95 7.52
CA CYS A 120 29.87 -14.29 8.59
C CYS A 120 29.10 -14.94 9.75
N ARG A 121 29.51 -16.13 10.19
CA ARG A 121 28.84 -16.83 11.30
C ARG A 121 29.13 -16.22 12.68
N ASN A 122 30.11 -15.31 12.76
CA ASN A 122 30.45 -14.61 14.00
C ASN A 122 29.66 -13.29 14.14
N CYS A 123 29.68 -12.41 13.12
CA CYS A 123 29.01 -11.10 13.20
C CYS A 123 27.65 -11.01 12.51
N GLY A 124 27.23 -12.01 11.71
CA GLY A 124 25.91 -12.02 11.05
C GLY A 124 25.81 -11.20 9.76
N GLU A 125 26.80 -10.35 9.46
CA GLU A 125 26.82 -9.48 8.28
C GLU A 125 27.12 -10.21 6.95
N ILE A 126 26.84 -9.54 5.82
CA ILE A 126 26.96 -10.09 4.46
C ILE A 126 28.21 -9.60 3.71
N PHE A 127 28.94 -10.56 3.15
CA PHE A 127 30.22 -10.36 2.48
C PHE A 127 30.28 -11.07 1.12
N CYS A 128 31.20 -10.63 0.25
CA CYS A 128 31.59 -11.40 -0.93
C CYS A 128 32.61 -12.49 -0.56
N HIS A 129 32.87 -13.40 -1.51
CA HIS A 129 33.79 -14.52 -1.30
C HIS A 129 35.15 -14.08 -0.74
N ASN A 130 35.80 -13.12 -1.41
CA ASN A 130 37.13 -12.62 -1.04
C ASN A 130 37.18 -11.93 0.33
N CYS A 131 36.06 -11.39 0.81
CA CYS A 131 35.99 -10.73 2.12
C CYS A 131 35.58 -11.69 3.25
N SER A 132 35.30 -12.95 2.93
CA SER A 132 34.85 -13.98 3.86
C SER A 132 35.41 -15.36 3.52
N GLU A 133 36.62 -15.41 2.98
CA GLU A 133 37.24 -16.67 2.54
C GLU A 133 37.69 -17.54 3.72
N GLN A 134 37.91 -16.91 4.87
CA GLN A 134 38.43 -17.55 6.06
C GLN A 134 37.39 -18.41 6.79
N MET A 135 37.89 -19.46 7.45
CA MET A 135 37.11 -20.37 8.29
C MET A 135 37.70 -20.37 9.69
N ALA A 136 36.87 -20.22 10.72
CA ALA A 136 37.29 -20.25 12.12
C ALA A 136 36.31 -21.07 12.97
N PRO A 137 36.79 -21.87 13.94
CA PRO A 137 35.90 -22.52 14.90
C PRO A 137 35.36 -21.47 15.87
N LEU A 138 34.05 -21.46 16.06
CA LEU A 138 33.35 -20.59 17.01
C LEU A 138 32.90 -21.40 18.23
N PRO A 139 32.88 -20.81 19.43
CA PRO A 139 32.34 -21.46 20.61
C PRO A 139 30.83 -21.65 20.47
N ASN A 140 30.33 -22.83 20.83
CA ASN A 140 28.90 -23.08 20.97
C ASN A 140 28.35 -22.48 22.28
N ALA A 141 27.06 -22.70 22.58
CA ALA A 141 26.41 -22.20 23.80
C ALA A 141 27.08 -22.70 25.10
N GLN A 142 27.84 -23.79 25.03
CA GLN A 142 28.58 -24.39 26.14
C GLN A 142 30.05 -23.94 26.16
N GLY A 143 30.45 -22.99 25.31
CA GLY A 143 31.82 -22.49 25.21
C GLY A 143 32.80 -23.43 24.48
N GLN A 144 32.32 -24.55 23.93
CA GLN A 144 33.16 -25.54 23.26
C GLN A 144 33.35 -25.17 21.78
N LEU A 145 34.59 -25.26 21.29
CA LEU A 145 34.92 -24.97 19.90
C LEU A 145 34.36 -26.06 18.97
N GLY A 146 33.49 -25.65 18.04
CA GLY A 146 32.91 -26.51 17.02
C GLY A 146 33.78 -26.66 15.76
N LYS A 147 33.19 -27.25 14.71
CA LYS A 147 33.81 -27.29 13.37
C LYS A 147 34.04 -25.85 12.84
N PRO A 148 35.12 -25.59 12.09
CA PRO A 148 35.33 -24.28 11.48
C PRO A 148 34.16 -23.86 10.60
N VAL A 149 33.72 -22.61 10.76
CA VAL A 149 32.65 -21.98 9.98
C VAL A 149 33.15 -20.71 9.32
N ARG A 150 32.48 -20.29 8.25
CA ARG A 150 32.88 -19.11 7.48
C ARG A 150 32.79 -17.84 8.32
N VAL A 151 33.86 -17.06 8.32
CA VAL A 151 33.92 -15.75 8.97
C VAL A 151 34.45 -14.70 8.00
N CYS A 152 34.09 -13.44 8.22
CA CYS A 152 34.71 -12.34 7.48
C CYS A 152 36.15 -12.13 7.94
N ASN A 153 36.96 -11.46 7.11
CA ASN A 153 38.38 -11.24 7.40
C ASN A 153 38.58 -10.52 8.75
N GLY A 154 37.76 -9.52 9.08
CA GLY A 154 37.84 -8.81 10.36
C GLY A 154 37.52 -9.70 11.57
N CYS A 155 36.51 -10.57 11.48
CA CYS A 155 36.25 -11.54 12.55
C CYS A 155 37.37 -12.58 12.67
N TRP A 156 37.95 -13.00 11.55
CA TRP A 156 39.07 -13.94 11.57
C TRP A 156 40.29 -13.35 12.29
N GLU A 157 40.65 -12.10 12.01
CA GLU A 157 41.77 -11.41 12.67
C GLU A 157 41.59 -11.35 14.18
N VAL A 158 40.41 -10.95 14.65
CA VAL A 158 40.10 -10.88 16.10
C VAL A 158 40.16 -12.26 16.75
N ILE A 159 39.54 -13.27 16.13
CA ILE A 159 39.52 -14.65 16.65
C ILE A 159 40.93 -15.23 16.71
N ASN A 160 41.76 -14.98 15.70
CA ASN A 160 43.10 -15.54 15.63
C ASN A 160 44.09 -14.80 16.53
N ALA A 161 43.93 -13.48 16.70
CA ALA A 161 44.70 -12.70 17.66
C ALA A 161 44.47 -13.13 19.11
N THR A 162 43.26 -13.60 19.44
CA THR A 162 42.91 -14.06 20.79
C THR A 162 43.43 -15.48 21.10
N ARG A 163 44.05 -16.16 20.12
CA ARG A 163 44.56 -17.54 20.24
C ARG A 163 46.07 -17.67 20.42
N ASN A 164 46.81 -16.58 20.22
CA ASN A 164 48.25 -16.50 20.48
C ASN A 164 48.50 -15.92 21.87
#